data_AF-A0A660T7R7-F1
#
_entry.id   AF-A0A660T7R7-F1
#
_cell.length_a   1.000
_cell.length_b   1.000
_cell.length_c   1.000
_cell.angle_alpha   90.00
_cell.angle_beta   90.00
_cell.angle_gamma   90.00
#
_symmetry.space_group_name_H-M   'P 1'
#
loop_
_entity.id
_entity.type
_entity.pdbx_description
1 polymer ?
#
loop_
_entity_poly.entity_id
_entity_poly.type
_entity_poly.pdbx_seq_one_letter_code
_entity_poly.pdbx_strand_id
1 'polypeptide(L)'
;MIPDTTKTLFITCYSEKDKQFNGISHILNILSSKKESYRIRWQDSRQEVLNLASLNSLENIIISGHGAAERPAVTDNRGYYLTAGNIIVPTRAEVYLLCCFQGRDKILKQWADTLHIPQSRITGCASETETALSTLFFMHLLKYGIDSIHYAFNIWCRMNEYLEPHFKSLRSLYKSTEGDPLKTIKIFTDNFKFSRREEFKKFIDTAREYPEFLEDLA
;
A
#
# COMPACT_ATOMS: atom_id res chain seq x y z
N MET A 1 -10.16 15.85 12.28
CA MET A 1 -11.08 16.31 11.22
C MET A 1 -10.28 16.35 9.92
N ILE A 2 -10.77 15.71 8.86
CA ILE A 2 -10.11 15.68 7.54
C ILE A 2 -10.43 17.01 6.84
N PRO A 3 -9.44 17.72 6.26
CA PRO A 3 -9.71 18.95 5.51
C PRO A 3 -10.58 18.73 4.27
N ASP A 4 -11.51 19.65 4.00
CA ASP A 4 -12.38 19.62 2.79
C ASP A 4 -11.62 19.78 1.46
N THR A 5 -10.33 20.10 1.52
CA THR A 5 -9.43 20.22 0.35
C THR A 5 -8.61 18.96 0.10
N THR A 6 -8.79 17.91 0.92
CA THR A 6 -8.07 16.65 0.73
C THR A 6 -8.50 15.98 -0.57
N LYS A 7 -7.52 15.75 -1.45
CA LYS A 7 -7.67 14.94 -2.67
C LYS A 7 -7.23 13.50 -2.48
N THR A 8 -6.23 13.27 -1.64
CA THR A 8 -5.71 11.92 -1.35
C THR A 8 -5.71 11.63 0.13
N LEU A 9 -6.37 10.53 0.51
CA LEU A 9 -6.41 10.04 1.88
C LEU A 9 -5.62 8.73 2.00
N PHE A 10 -4.67 8.70 2.93
CA PHE A 10 -3.95 7.51 3.33
C PHE A 10 -4.54 6.94 4.63
N ILE A 11 -5.04 5.72 4.59
CA ILE A 11 -5.54 5.00 5.76
C ILE A 11 -4.59 3.85 6.07
N THR A 12 -3.87 3.97 7.18
CA THR A 12 -2.89 2.95 7.61
C THR A 12 -3.48 2.08 8.70
N CYS A 13 -3.55 0.78 8.45
CA CYS A 13 -4.04 -0.27 9.34
C CYS A 13 -2.88 -1.12 9.83
N TYR A 14 -1.88 -0.50 10.46
CA TYR A 14 -0.75 -1.20 11.04
C TYR A 14 -0.25 -0.45 12.28
N SER A 15 0.49 -1.15 13.13
CA SER A 15 1.09 -0.56 14.32
C SER A 15 2.41 0.14 13.96
N GLU A 16 2.69 1.28 14.60
CA GLU A 16 4.02 1.91 14.55
C GLU A 16 5.12 1.05 15.20
N LYS A 17 4.74 0.00 15.96
CA LYS A 17 5.70 -0.98 16.48
C LYS A 17 6.04 -2.08 15.45
N ASP A 18 5.29 -2.16 14.36
CA ASP A 18 5.53 -3.16 13.31
C ASP A 18 6.61 -2.63 12.37
N LYS A 19 7.86 -3.05 12.61
CA LYS A 19 9.07 -2.49 11.99
C LYS A 19 9.00 -2.46 10.46
N GLN A 20 8.37 -3.46 9.84
CA GLN A 20 8.23 -3.52 8.39
C GLN A 20 7.48 -2.30 7.79
N PHE A 21 6.69 -1.57 8.59
CA PHE A 21 5.98 -0.36 8.15
C PHE A 21 6.65 0.95 8.59
N ASN A 22 7.86 0.91 9.16
CA ASN A 22 8.56 2.12 9.60
C ASN A 22 8.87 3.05 8.43
N GLY A 23 9.46 2.51 7.35
CA GLY A 23 9.73 3.25 6.12
C GLY A 23 8.48 3.89 5.52
N ILE A 24 7.40 3.11 5.42
CA ILE A 24 6.09 3.58 4.94
C ILE A 24 5.58 4.73 5.84
N SER A 25 5.67 4.57 7.16
CA SER A 25 5.21 5.59 8.10
C SER A 25 5.98 6.90 7.98
N HIS A 26 7.30 6.83 7.77
CA HIS A 26 8.13 8.00 7.58
C HIS A 26 7.75 8.73 6.28
N ILE A 27 7.65 8.01 5.17
CA ILE A 27 7.26 8.58 3.88
C ILE A 27 5.86 9.21 3.95
N LEU A 28 4.90 8.54 4.58
CA LEU A 28 3.55 9.06 4.72
C LEU A 28 3.48 10.34 5.57
N ASN A 29 4.34 10.49 6.59
CA ASN A 29 4.43 11.75 7.34
C ASN A 29 4.88 12.90 6.42
N ILE A 30 5.83 12.65 5.52
CA ILE A 30 6.27 13.63 4.53
C ILE A 30 5.15 13.91 3.52
N LEU A 31 4.53 12.88 2.95
CA LEU A 31 3.46 13.03 1.95
C LEU A 31 2.24 13.76 2.52
N SER A 32 1.85 13.46 3.75
CA SER A 32 0.72 14.12 4.43
C SER A 32 1.01 15.57 4.85
N SER A 33 2.27 15.99 4.86
CA SER A 33 2.62 17.40 5.02
C SER A 33 2.44 18.23 3.74
N LYS A 34 2.32 17.57 2.58
CA LYS A 34 2.03 18.21 1.28
C LYS A 34 0.55 18.62 1.21
N LYS A 35 0.28 19.69 0.44
CA LYS A 35 -1.08 20.18 0.21
C LYS A 35 -1.98 19.06 -0.35
N GLU A 36 -3.25 19.04 0.05
CA GLU A 36 -4.28 18.14 -0.48
C GLU A 36 -4.09 16.63 -0.15
N SER A 37 -3.13 16.28 0.72
CA SER A 37 -2.91 14.92 1.21
C SER A 37 -3.21 14.83 2.71
N TYR A 38 -3.79 13.72 3.16
CA TYR A 38 -4.08 13.51 4.59
C TYR A 38 -3.83 12.06 4.98
N ARG A 39 -3.37 11.83 6.22
CA ARG A 39 -3.14 10.48 6.77
C ARG A 39 -4.00 10.26 8.00
N ILE A 40 -4.65 9.10 8.05
CA ILE A 40 -5.33 8.57 9.23
C ILE A 40 -4.72 7.22 9.55
N ARG A 41 -4.49 6.97 10.85
CA ARG A 41 -4.17 5.64 11.34
C ARG A 41 -5.44 5.01 11.91
N TRP A 42 -5.83 3.86 11.38
CA TRP A 42 -6.93 3.07 11.91
C TRP A 42 -6.44 2.37 13.18
N GLN A 43 -6.86 2.86 14.35
CA GLN A 43 -6.34 2.38 15.64
C GLN A 43 -7.42 1.98 16.64
N ASP A 44 -8.70 2.16 16.34
CA ASP A 44 -9.72 2.05 17.38
C ASP A 44 -10.76 0.97 17.12
N SER A 45 -11.06 0.27 18.21
CA SER A 45 -12.09 -0.77 18.35
C SER A 45 -13.51 -0.21 18.40
N ARG A 46 -13.64 1.12 18.45
CA ARG A 46 -14.91 1.80 18.36
C ARG A 46 -15.39 1.62 16.93
N GLN A 47 -16.49 0.90 16.77
CA GLN A 47 -17.15 0.57 15.50
C GLN A 47 -17.69 1.82 14.75
N GLU A 48 -17.07 2.98 14.91
CA GLU A 48 -17.49 4.20 14.27
C GLU A 48 -17.17 4.14 12.78
N VAL A 49 -18.19 4.41 11.98
CA VAL A 49 -18.07 4.48 10.53
C VAL A 49 -17.37 5.79 10.16
N LEU A 50 -16.25 5.68 9.44
CA LEU A 50 -15.58 6.83 8.85
C LEU A 50 -16.38 7.32 7.65
N ASN A 51 -17.20 8.35 7.88
CA ASN A 51 -18.01 8.95 6.82
C ASN A 51 -17.22 10.02 6.05
N LEU A 52 -16.88 9.73 4.79
CA LEU A 52 -16.17 10.62 3.87
C LEU A 52 -17.07 11.14 2.75
N ALA A 53 -18.37 10.82 2.76
CA ALA A 53 -19.28 11.12 1.64
C ALA A 53 -19.38 12.61 1.31
N SER A 54 -19.24 13.49 2.31
CA SER A 54 -19.27 14.94 2.14
C SER A 54 -17.97 15.53 1.59
N LEU A 55 -16.87 14.76 1.60
CA LEU A 55 -15.61 15.16 1.00
C LEU A 55 -15.71 15.01 -0.52
N ASN A 56 -16.31 16.02 -1.14
CA ASN A 56 -16.00 16.39 -2.51
C ASN A 56 -14.47 16.64 -2.60
N SER A 57 -13.81 16.91 -3.72
CA SER A 57 -12.32 16.88 -3.81
C SER A 57 -11.62 15.55 -3.50
N LEU A 58 -12.10 14.69 -2.60
CA LEU A 58 -11.47 13.40 -2.34
C LEU A 58 -11.59 12.51 -3.58
N GLU A 59 -10.43 12.22 -4.17
CA GLU A 59 -10.27 11.50 -5.43
C GLU A 59 -9.65 10.13 -5.21
N ASN A 60 -8.67 10.02 -4.29
CA ASN A 60 -7.92 8.80 -4.04
C ASN A 60 -7.97 8.42 -2.56
N ILE A 61 -8.22 7.14 -2.29
CA ILE A 61 -8.15 6.55 -0.95
C ILE A 61 -7.19 5.37 -1.02
N ILE A 62 -6.10 5.41 -0.27
CA ILE A 62 -5.11 4.33 -0.21
C ILE A 62 -5.19 3.69 1.17
N ILE A 63 -5.55 2.41 1.21
CA ILE A 63 -5.64 1.62 2.44
C ILE A 63 -4.46 0.65 2.48
N SER A 64 -3.63 0.73 3.51
CA SER A 64 -2.43 -0.12 3.66
C SER A 64 -2.39 -0.84 5.00
N GLY A 65 -1.86 -2.07 5.03
CA GLY A 65 -1.79 -2.93 6.20
C GLY A 65 -1.77 -4.40 5.83
N HIS A 66 -2.26 -5.27 6.71
CA HIS A 66 -2.36 -6.71 6.44
C HIS A 66 -3.73 -7.06 5.88
N GLY A 67 -3.80 -7.62 4.67
CA GLY A 67 -5.07 -7.96 4.02
C GLY A 67 -5.61 -9.31 4.49
N ALA A 68 -6.91 -9.39 4.76
CA ALA A 68 -7.58 -10.64 5.10
C ALA A 68 -7.89 -11.47 3.84
N ALA A 69 -7.37 -12.70 3.74
CA ALA A 69 -7.47 -13.50 2.51
C ALA A 69 -8.90 -13.77 2.01
N GLU A 70 -9.87 -13.87 2.92
CA GLU A 70 -11.22 -14.38 2.63
C GLU A 70 -12.35 -13.34 2.81
N ARG A 71 -12.03 -12.09 3.14
CA ARG A 71 -13.03 -11.03 3.38
C ARG A 71 -12.48 -9.62 3.09
N PRO A 72 -13.33 -8.61 2.84
CA PRO A 72 -12.91 -7.26 2.49
C PRO A 72 -12.47 -6.50 3.74
N ALA A 73 -11.24 -6.78 4.20
CA ALA A 73 -10.73 -6.24 5.44
C ALA A 73 -9.20 -6.11 5.46
N VAL A 74 -8.73 -5.07 6.15
CA VAL A 74 -7.31 -4.78 6.38
C VAL A 74 -7.06 -4.63 7.89
N THR A 75 -5.97 -5.17 8.42
CA THR A 75 -5.71 -5.24 9.87
C THR A 75 -4.28 -4.93 10.27
N ASP A 76 -4.10 -4.56 11.54
CA ASP A 76 -2.85 -4.16 12.17
C ASP A 76 -2.09 -5.28 12.90
N ASN A 77 -2.34 -6.54 12.55
CA ASN A 77 -1.86 -7.76 13.24
C ASN A 77 -2.36 -7.94 14.69
N ARG A 78 -3.03 -6.95 15.29
CA ARG A 78 -3.62 -7.05 16.62
C ARG A 78 -5.10 -7.41 16.60
N GLY A 79 -5.63 -7.66 15.40
CA GLY A 79 -7.03 -8.06 15.19
C GLY A 79 -8.00 -6.90 15.07
N TYR A 80 -7.51 -5.65 14.95
CA TYR A 80 -8.37 -4.52 14.58
C TYR A 80 -8.49 -4.48 13.07
N TYR A 81 -9.70 -4.72 12.56
CA TYR A 81 -9.98 -4.73 11.14
C TYR A 81 -10.64 -3.42 10.73
N LEU A 82 -10.11 -2.78 9.70
CA LEU A 82 -10.88 -1.89 8.84
C LEU A 82 -11.59 -2.76 7.82
N THR A 83 -12.92 -2.82 7.88
CA THR A 83 -13.74 -3.49 6.88
C THR A 83 -14.40 -2.48 5.95
N ALA A 84 -14.90 -2.94 4.81
CA ALA A 84 -15.68 -2.08 3.91
C ALA A 84 -16.87 -1.38 4.59
N GLY A 85 -17.51 -2.03 5.58
CA GLY A 85 -18.62 -1.44 6.34
C GLY A 85 -18.21 -0.34 7.33
N ASN A 86 -16.91 -0.14 7.55
CA ASN A 86 -16.39 0.89 8.45
C ASN A 86 -16.11 2.22 7.74
N ILE A 87 -16.34 2.33 6.43
CA ILE A 87 -16.05 3.53 5.67
C ILE A 87 -17.15 3.80 4.65
N ILE A 88 -17.57 5.06 4.56
CA ILE A 88 -18.45 5.55 3.50
C ILE A 88 -17.61 6.48 2.64
N VAL A 89 -17.50 6.20 1.35
CA VAL A 89 -16.65 6.93 0.42
C VAL A 89 -17.48 7.73 -0.59
N PRO A 90 -16.94 8.83 -1.16
CA PRO A 90 -17.55 9.46 -2.31
C PRO A 90 -17.63 8.50 -3.50
N THR A 91 -18.73 8.52 -4.25
CA THR A 91 -18.97 7.58 -5.37
C THR A 91 -17.97 7.71 -6.53
N ARG A 92 -17.24 8.82 -6.59
CA ARG A 92 -16.19 9.09 -7.59
C ARG A 92 -14.78 8.69 -7.15
N ALA A 93 -14.58 8.35 -5.88
CA ALA A 93 -13.24 8.10 -5.35
C ALA A 93 -12.71 6.76 -5.90
N GLU A 94 -11.42 6.75 -6.21
CA GLU A 94 -10.63 5.55 -6.49
C GLU A 94 -10.11 4.99 -5.16
N VAL A 95 -10.30 3.69 -4.94
CA VAL A 95 -9.87 2.97 -3.74
C VAL A 95 -8.74 2.01 -4.10
N TYR A 96 -7.59 2.21 -3.46
CA TYR A 96 -6.37 1.43 -3.66
C TYR A 96 -6.08 0.62 -2.39
N LEU A 97 -6.17 -0.71 -2.51
CA LEU A 97 -5.99 -1.67 -1.42
C LEU A 97 -4.55 -2.19 -1.45
N LEU A 98 -3.64 -1.47 -0.80
CA LEU A 98 -2.20 -1.76 -0.73
C LEU A 98 -1.90 -2.85 0.33
N CYS A 99 -2.41 -4.05 0.10
CA CYS A 99 -2.26 -5.20 0.99
C CYS A 99 -2.54 -6.54 0.27
N CYS A 100 -2.10 -7.65 0.86
CA CYS A 100 -2.26 -8.99 0.29
C CYS A 100 -3.72 -9.36 0.01
N PHE A 101 -3.95 -10.11 -1.07
CA PHE A 101 -5.20 -10.80 -1.41
C PHE A 101 -6.45 -9.93 -1.67
N GLN A 102 -6.38 -8.63 -1.39
CA GLN A 102 -7.55 -7.73 -1.53
C GLN A 102 -7.91 -7.42 -2.99
N GLY A 103 -7.07 -7.82 -3.95
CA GLY A 103 -7.33 -7.71 -5.39
C GLY A 103 -8.03 -8.92 -6.02
N ARG A 104 -8.37 -9.96 -5.25
CA ARG A 104 -9.13 -11.10 -5.80
C ARG A 104 -10.53 -10.64 -6.22
N ASP A 105 -11.01 -11.07 -7.38
CA ASP A 105 -12.31 -10.64 -7.93
C ASP A 105 -13.47 -10.75 -6.93
N LYS A 106 -13.55 -11.86 -6.20
CA LYS A 106 -14.57 -12.08 -5.15
C LYS A 106 -14.48 -11.03 -4.03
N ILE A 107 -13.27 -10.64 -3.63
CA ILE A 107 -13.02 -9.65 -2.56
C ILE A 107 -13.30 -8.23 -3.08
N LEU A 108 -12.83 -7.89 -4.29
CA LEU A 108 -13.11 -6.60 -4.93
C LEU A 108 -14.61 -6.37 -5.10
N LYS A 109 -15.35 -7.40 -5.51
CA LYS A 109 -16.82 -7.33 -5.59
C LYS A 109 -17.45 -7.05 -4.23
N GLN A 110 -17.00 -7.73 -3.16
CA GLN A 110 -17.52 -7.49 -1.81
C GLN A 110 -17.21 -6.07 -1.30
N TRP A 111 -16.01 -5.54 -1.60
CA TRP A 111 -15.69 -4.13 -1.34
C TRP A 111 -16.65 -3.20 -2.10
N ALA A 112 -16.83 -3.41 -3.40
CA ALA A 112 -17.69 -2.59 -4.26
C ALA A 112 -19.16 -2.60 -3.80
N ASP A 113 -19.70 -3.78 -3.50
CA ASP A 113 -21.08 -3.98 -3.05
C ASP A 113 -21.33 -3.26 -1.72
N THR A 114 -20.38 -3.32 -0.78
CA THR A 114 -20.49 -2.71 0.55
C THR A 114 -20.26 -1.20 0.52
N LEU A 115 -19.32 -0.71 -0.30
CA LEU A 115 -19.03 0.71 -0.47
C LEU A 115 -20.03 1.43 -1.38
N HIS A 116 -20.86 0.68 -2.10
CA HIS A 116 -21.80 1.19 -3.11
C HIS A 116 -21.11 2.01 -4.22
N ILE A 117 -19.95 1.55 -4.68
CA ILE A 117 -19.20 2.14 -5.81
C ILE A 117 -18.90 1.08 -6.88
N PRO A 118 -18.66 1.47 -8.15
CA PRO A 118 -18.30 0.52 -9.19
C PRO A 118 -17.01 -0.24 -8.85
N GLN A 119 -16.98 -1.56 -9.07
CA GLN A 119 -15.79 -2.38 -8.86
C GLN A 119 -14.58 -1.87 -9.63
N SER A 120 -14.79 -1.24 -10.80
CA SER A 120 -13.70 -0.65 -11.61
C SER A 120 -12.94 0.49 -10.91
N ARG A 121 -13.48 1.02 -9.81
CA ARG A 121 -12.82 2.05 -8.97
C ARG A 121 -12.07 1.47 -7.77
N ILE A 122 -12.00 0.15 -7.66
CA ILE A 122 -11.32 -0.53 -6.56
C ILE A 122 -10.22 -1.38 -7.13
N THR A 123 -8.98 -1.09 -6.75
CA THR A 123 -7.80 -1.81 -7.22
C THR A 123 -7.06 -2.39 -6.02
N GLY A 124 -6.59 -3.64 -6.14
CA GLY A 124 -5.80 -4.31 -5.11
C GLY A 124 -4.89 -5.38 -5.72
N CYS A 125 -4.06 -6.02 -4.91
CA CYS A 125 -3.25 -7.16 -5.34
C CYS A 125 -3.94 -8.49 -4.98
N ALA A 126 -4.08 -9.41 -5.95
CA ALA A 126 -4.78 -10.67 -5.75
C ALA A 126 -3.97 -11.74 -5.00
N SER A 127 -2.64 -11.58 -4.97
CA SER A 127 -1.69 -12.49 -4.36
C SER A 127 -1.14 -11.97 -3.03
N GLU A 128 -0.20 -12.72 -2.46
CA GLU A 128 0.64 -12.23 -1.38
C GLU A 128 1.43 -10.98 -1.84
N THR A 129 1.83 -10.11 -0.91
CA THR A 129 2.61 -8.91 -1.21
C THR A 129 3.84 -8.80 -0.33
N GLU A 130 4.87 -8.14 -0.83
CA GLU A 130 6.09 -7.86 -0.09
C GLU A 130 6.12 -6.41 0.43
N THR A 131 6.36 -6.22 1.72
CA THR A 131 6.29 -4.90 2.36
C THR A 131 7.35 -3.96 1.79
N ALA A 132 8.53 -4.46 1.41
CA ALA A 132 9.54 -3.65 0.74
C ALA A 132 9.03 -3.05 -0.59
N LEU A 133 8.24 -3.79 -1.37
CA LEU A 133 7.61 -3.25 -2.58
C LEU A 133 6.58 -2.17 -2.25
N SER A 134 5.82 -2.34 -1.17
CA SER A 134 4.90 -1.32 -0.67
C SER A 134 5.64 -0.05 -0.24
N THR A 135 6.81 -0.17 0.38
CA THR A 135 7.68 0.98 0.68
C THR A 135 8.14 1.67 -0.61
N LEU A 136 8.59 0.91 -1.62
CA LEU A 136 8.97 1.45 -2.93
C LEU A 136 7.83 2.20 -3.62
N PHE A 137 6.59 1.71 -3.49
CA PHE A 137 5.41 2.43 -3.97
C PHE A 137 5.30 3.83 -3.37
N PHE A 138 5.44 3.96 -2.04
CA PHE A 138 5.38 5.28 -1.41
C PHE A 138 6.59 6.16 -1.76
N MET A 139 7.79 5.61 -1.93
CA MET A 139 8.94 6.36 -2.44
C MET A 139 8.69 6.90 -3.85
N HIS A 140 8.03 6.11 -4.70
CA HIS A 140 7.64 6.55 -6.03
C HIS A 140 6.69 7.75 -5.97
N LEU A 141 5.72 7.75 -5.04
CA LEU A 141 4.85 8.92 -4.81
C LEU A 141 5.62 10.12 -4.26
N LEU A 142 6.64 9.89 -3.43
CA LEU A 142 7.49 10.97 -2.91
C LEU A 142 8.23 11.68 -4.04
N LYS A 143 8.80 10.90 -4.96
CA LYS A 143 9.60 11.36 -6.11
C LYS A 143 8.77 12.00 -7.21
N TYR A 144 7.72 11.30 -7.66
CA TYR A 144 6.95 11.68 -8.86
C TYR A 144 5.63 12.37 -8.54
N GLY A 145 5.26 12.48 -7.25
CA GLY A 145 4.04 13.12 -6.81
C GLY A 145 2.84 12.18 -6.73
N ILE A 146 1.80 12.67 -6.05
CA ILE A 146 0.53 11.98 -5.78
C ILE A 146 -0.22 11.65 -7.08
N ASP A 147 -0.08 12.47 -8.11
CA ASP A 147 -0.72 12.23 -9.41
C ASP A 147 -0.23 10.93 -10.09
N SER A 148 0.89 10.37 -9.61
CA SER A 148 1.42 9.09 -10.10
C SER A 148 0.77 7.85 -9.48
N ILE A 149 -0.18 7.98 -8.54
CA ILE A 149 -0.78 6.85 -7.79
C ILE A 149 -1.23 5.72 -8.71
N HIS A 150 -2.06 6.01 -9.71
CA HIS A 150 -2.64 4.97 -10.56
C HIS A 150 -1.56 4.16 -11.28
N TYR A 151 -0.59 4.86 -11.88
CA TYR A 151 0.55 4.23 -12.56
C TYR A 151 1.40 3.39 -11.59
N ALA A 152 1.80 4.00 -10.46
CA ALA A 152 2.66 3.36 -9.47
C ALA A 152 2.01 2.12 -8.85
N PHE A 153 0.70 2.19 -8.57
CA PHE A 153 -0.05 1.08 -7.99
C PHE A 153 -0.14 -0.10 -8.96
N ASN A 154 -0.40 0.16 -10.25
CA ASN A 154 -0.43 -0.89 -11.28
C ASN A 154 0.94 -1.56 -11.48
N ILE A 155 2.03 -0.83 -11.30
CA ILE A 155 3.38 -1.42 -11.32
C ILE A 155 3.59 -2.27 -10.07
N TRP A 156 3.22 -1.76 -8.89
CA TRP A 156 3.30 -2.50 -7.63
C TRP A 156 2.53 -3.82 -7.68
N CYS A 157 1.29 -3.86 -8.20
CA CYS A 157 0.54 -5.11 -8.36
C CYS A 157 1.28 -6.11 -9.26
N ARG A 158 1.70 -5.68 -10.45
CA ARG A 158 2.43 -6.53 -11.41
C ARG A 158 3.74 -7.05 -10.85
N MET A 159 4.45 -6.24 -10.06
CA MET A 159 5.68 -6.69 -9.40
C MET A 159 5.38 -7.75 -8.35
N ASN A 160 4.38 -7.56 -7.49
CA ASN A 160 4.02 -8.56 -6.47
C ASN A 160 3.56 -9.88 -7.11
N GLU A 161 2.72 -9.83 -8.15
CA GLU A 161 2.29 -11.02 -8.90
C GLU A 161 3.48 -11.75 -9.54
N TYR A 162 4.42 -11.02 -10.13
CA TYR A 162 5.63 -11.61 -10.70
C TYR A 162 6.55 -12.23 -9.63
N LEU A 163 6.61 -11.61 -8.45
CA LEU A 163 7.46 -12.05 -7.34
C LEU A 163 6.88 -13.15 -6.48
N GLU A 164 5.57 -13.35 -6.50
CA GLU A 164 4.89 -14.29 -5.61
C GLU A 164 5.54 -15.68 -5.57
N PRO A 165 5.88 -16.33 -6.72
CA PRO A 165 6.56 -17.63 -6.71
C PRO A 165 7.93 -17.63 -6.02
N HIS A 166 8.51 -16.45 -5.81
CA HIS A 166 9.85 -16.25 -5.28
C HIS A 166 9.86 -15.70 -3.84
N PHE A 167 8.70 -15.38 -3.22
CA PHE A 167 8.66 -14.80 -1.88
C PHE A 167 9.34 -15.67 -0.81
N LYS A 168 9.24 -17.00 -0.90
CA LYS A 168 9.97 -17.90 0.01
C LYS A 168 11.49 -17.70 -0.10
N SER A 169 12.01 -17.60 -1.32
CA SER A 169 13.44 -17.37 -1.57
C SER A 169 13.86 -15.97 -1.15
N LEU A 170 13.02 -14.96 -1.39
CA LEU A 170 13.22 -13.58 -0.94
C LEU A 170 13.32 -13.49 0.60
N ARG A 171 12.43 -14.14 1.34
CA ARG A 171 12.49 -14.21 2.80
C ARG A 171 13.76 -14.87 3.31
N SER A 172 14.21 -15.94 2.66
CA SER A 172 15.50 -16.56 2.98
C SER A 172 16.67 -15.63 2.68
N LEU A 173 16.58 -14.85 1.59
CA LEU A 173 17.59 -13.87 1.24
C LEU A 173 17.67 -12.75 2.28
N TYR A 174 16.54 -12.18 2.71
CA TYR A 174 16.47 -11.21 3.80
C TYR A 174 17.16 -11.73 5.08
N LYS A 175 16.96 -13.01 5.44
CA LYS A 175 17.66 -13.60 6.58
C LYS A 175 19.18 -13.67 6.37
N SER A 176 19.62 -14.01 5.17
CA SER A 176 21.06 -14.12 4.83
C SER A 176 21.78 -12.76 4.70
N THR A 177 21.02 -11.68 4.52
CA THR A 177 21.51 -10.31 4.43
C THR A 177 21.34 -9.56 5.75
N GLU A 178 21.03 -10.26 6.85
CA GLU A 178 20.77 -9.68 8.17
C GLU A 178 19.65 -8.63 8.16
N GLY A 179 18.72 -8.77 7.21
CA GLY A 179 17.61 -7.86 7.04
C GLY A 179 17.91 -6.61 6.22
N ASP A 180 19.12 -6.44 5.68
CA ASP A 180 19.49 -5.29 4.83
C ASP A 180 18.67 -5.29 3.52
N PRO A 181 17.71 -4.36 3.34
CA PRO A 181 16.82 -4.40 2.19
C PRO A 181 17.50 -3.95 0.90
N LEU A 182 18.51 -3.07 0.96
CA LEU A 182 19.25 -2.64 -0.24
C LEU A 182 20.13 -3.77 -0.78
N LYS A 183 20.83 -4.46 0.11
CA LYS A 183 21.61 -5.66 -0.25
C LYS A 183 20.71 -6.77 -0.77
N THR A 184 19.55 -6.98 -0.14
CA THR A 184 18.55 -7.95 -0.58
C THR A 184 18.01 -7.62 -1.97
N ILE A 185 17.59 -6.37 -2.18
CA ILE A 185 17.11 -5.88 -3.49
C ILE A 185 18.18 -6.07 -4.55
N LYS A 186 19.45 -5.72 -4.26
CA LYS A 186 20.55 -5.89 -5.21
C LYS A 186 20.74 -7.35 -5.62
N ILE A 187 20.91 -8.24 -4.64
CA ILE A 187 21.11 -9.68 -4.91
C ILE A 187 19.90 -10.25 -5.66
N PHE A 188 18.70 -9.80 -5.29
CA PHE A 188 17.47 -10.18 -5.96
C PHE A 188 17.43 -9.69 -7.42
N THR A 189 17.76 -8.42 -7.69
CA THR A 189 17.79 -7.88 -9.06
C THR A 189 18.81 -8.58 -9.95
N ASP A 190 19.96 -8.94 -9.40
CA ASP A 190 21.05 -9.60 -10.11
C ASP A 190 20.69 -11.06 -10.46
N ASN A 191 20.04 -11.79 -9.54
CA ASN A 191 19.73 -13.21 -9.70
C ASN A 191 18.47 -13.50 -10.54
N PHE A 192 17.45 -12.63 -10.50
CA PHE A 192 16.12 -12.94 -11.05
C PHE A 192 15.84 -12.30 -12.43
N LYS A 193 16.88 -11.85 -13.15
CA LYS A 193 16.76 -11.17 -14.46
C LYS A 193 15.73 -10.02 -14.47
N PHE A 194 15.56 -9.37 -13.32
CA PHE A 194 14.61 -8.26 -13.13
C PHE A 194 14.92 -7.08 -14.05
N SER A 195 16.20 -6.94 -14.41
CA SER A 195 16.74 -5.96 -15.36
C SER A 195 16.15 -6.03 -16.78
N ARG A 196 15.40 -7.08 -17.13
CA ARG A 196 14.75 -7.21 -18.46
C ARG A 196 13.41 -6.47 -18.57
N ARG A 197 12.82 -6.02 -17.47
CA ARG A 197 11.59 -5.21 -17.46
C ARG A 197 11.93 -3.79 -17.03
N GLU A 198 11.99 -2.88 -18.00
CA GLU A 198 12.41 -1.48 -17.78
C GLU A 198 11.55 -0.77 -16.72
N GLU A 199 10.25 -1.04 -16.71
CA GLU A 199 9.30 -0.49 -15.76
C GLU A 199 9.57 -0.91 -14.30
N PHE A 200 9.94 -2.18 -14.07
CA PHE A 200 10.31 -2.67 -12.74
C PHE A 200 11.65 -2.11 -12.29
N LYS A 201 12.59 -1.98 -13.24
CA LYS A 201 13.88 -1.35 -12.97
C LYS A 201 13.70 0.09 -12.49
N LYS A 202 12.89 0.91 -13.17
CA LYS A 202 12.62 2.30 -12.73
C LYS A 202 12.00 2.36 -11.34
N PHE A 203 11.08 1.44 -11.04
CA PHE A 203 10.44 1.36 -9.73
C PHE A 203 11.44 1.01 -8.62
N ILE A 204 12.34 0.04 -8.87
CA ILE A 204 13.39 -0.36 -7.93
C ILE A 204 14.50 0.71 -7.83
N ASP A 205 14.87 1.35 -8.94
CA ASP A 205 15.93 2.38 -8.94
C ASP A 205 15.55 3.58 -8.06
N THR A 206 14.25 3.83 -7.83
CA THR A 206 13.77 4.83 -6.86
C THR A 206 14.28 4.55 -5.43
N ALA A 207 14.52 3.28 -5.07
CA ALA A 207 15.13 2.89 -3.80
C ALA A 207 16.51 3.52 -3.56
N ARG A 208 17.28 3.74 -4.64
CA ARG A 208 18.66 4.24 -4.55
C ARG A 208 18.72 5.73 -4.26
N GLU A 209 17.64 6.45 -4.52
CA GLU A 209 17.54 7.88 -4.26
C GLU A 209 17.05 8.18 -2.84
N TYR A 210 16.41 7.21 -2.19
CA TYR A 210 15.92 7.32 -0.81
C TYR A 210 16.27 6.08 0.04
N PRO A 211 17.55 5.71 0.15
CA PRO A 211 17.96 4.51 0.89
C PRO A 211 17.53 4.53 2.36
N GLU A 212 17.40 5.71 2.96
CA GLU A 212 17.05 5.91 4.38
C GLU A 212 15.67 5.36 4.75
N PHE A 213 14.73 5.26 3.81
CA PHE A 213 13.40 4.70 4.08
C PHE A 213 13.35 3.18 3.95
N LEU A 214 14.46 2.56 3.54
CA LEU A 214 14.64 1.10 3.58
C LEU A 214 15.42 0.65 4.82
N GLU A 215 15.92 1.58 5.63
CA GLU A 215 16.57 1.24 6.90
C GLU A 215 15.51 0.73 7.91
N ASP A 216 15.89 -0.22 8.77
CA ASP A 216 15.05 -0.77 9.85
C ASP A 216 13.76 -1.52 9.44
N LEU A 217 13.68 -2.07 8.22
CA LEU A 217 12.55 -2.92 7.80
C LEU A 217 12.60 -4.36 8.37
N ALA A 218 13.64 -4.71 9.15
CA ALA A 218 13.90 -6.07 9.66
C ALA A 218 13.81 -6.24 11.20
#